data_AF-A0AAN7MJB2-F1
#
_entry.id   AF-A0AAN7MJB2-F1
#
_cell.length_a   1.000
_cell.length_b   1.000
_cell.length_c   1.000
_cell.angle_alpha   90.00
_cell.angle_beta   90.00
_cell.angle_gamma   90.00
#
_symmetry.space_group_name_H-M   'P 1'
#
loop_
_entity.id
_entity.type
_entity.pdbx_description
1 polymer ?
#
loop_
_entity_poly.entity_id
_entity_poly.type
_entity_poly.pdbx_seq_one_letter_code
_entity_poly.pdbx_strand_id
1 'polypeptide(L)'
;MDSHLEGRYPSKTVFQVAQLALKCLEPEPRSRPSMKDVLETLQQLEDTSERTMEPKVRSNNHWIAHGQGQEPLHLRPYSNRRAYQNSPRD
;
A
#
# COMPACT_ATOMS: atom_id res chain seq x y z
N MET A 1 -0.95 -7.45 5.61
CA MET A 1 0.10 -6.46 5.98
C MET A 1 -0.37 -5.77 7.25
N ASP A 2 0.56 -5.41 8.15
CA ASP A 2 0.24 -4.80 9.44
C ASP A 2 -0.48 -3.46 9.25
N SER A 3 -1.71 -3.36 9.75
CA SER A 3 -2.54 -2.16 9.67
C SER A 3 -1.99 -0.99 10.48
N HIS A 4 -1.23 -1.27 11.55
CA HIS A 4 -0.61 -0.23 12.37
C HIS A 4 0.54 0.48 11.67
N LEU A 5 1.12 -0.13 10.63
CA LEU A 5 2.19 0.49 9.86
C LEU A 5 1.68 1.50 8.82
N GLU A 6 0.36 1.58 8.57
CA GLU A 6 -0.27 2.54 7.65
C GLU A 6 0.34 2.62 6.24
N GLY A 7 1.03 1.56 5.79
CA GLY A 7 1.77 1.57 4.52
C GLY A 7 3.04 2.44 4.52
N ARG A 8 3.48 2.93 5.69
CA ARG A 8 4.68 3.76 5.88
C ARG A 8 5.94 2.92 5.99
N TYR A 9 6.20 2.12 4.97
CA TYR A 9 7.43 1.34 4.89
C TYR A 9 7.88 1.19 3.43
N PRO A 10 9.19 1.21 3.17
CA PRO A 10 9.71 0.95 1.83
C PRO A 10 9.42 -0.50 1.44
N SER A 11 8.60 -0.70 0.42
CA SER A 11 8.16 -2.03 -0.04
C SER A 11 9.33 -2.95 -0.39
N LYS A 12 10.39 -2.39 -0.98
CA LYS A 12 11.62 -3.12 -1.32
C LYS A 12 12.33 -3.66 -0.09
N THR A 13 12.53 -2.83 0.93
CA THR A 13 13.20 -3.24 2.18
C THR A 13 12.34 -4.28 2.90
N VAL A 14 11.03 -4.09 2.99
CA VAL A 14 10.13 -5.08 3.60
C VAL A 14 10.18 -6.42 2.88
N PHE A 15 10.24 -6.42 1.54
CA PHE A 15 10.42 -7.65 0.79
C PHE A 15 11.74 -8.35 1.14
N GLN A 16 12.85 -7.61 1.24
CA GLN A 16 14.15 -8.18 1.60
C GLN A 16 14.17 -8.73 3.03
N VAL A 17 13.54 -8.03 3.98
CA VAL A 17 13.36 -8.52 5.37
C VAL A 17 12.53 -9.80 5.38
N ALA A 18 11.45 -9.86 4.59
CA ALA A 18 10.63 -11.07 4.48
C ALA A 18 11.41 -12.25 3.90
N GLN A 19 12.27 -12.02 2.90
CA GLN A 19 13.16 -13.05 2.37
C GLN A 19 14.17 -13.53 3.41
N LEU A 20 14.74 -12.62 4.21
CA LEU A 20 15.63 -12.99 5.31
C LEU A 20 14.90 -13.84 6.36
N ALA A 21 13.69 -13.43 6.76
CA ALA A 21 12.86 -14.19 7.69
C ALA A 21 12.55 -15.61 7.17
N LEU A 22 12.25 -15.75 5.88
CA LEU A 22 12.04 -17.06 5.26
C LEU A 22 13.28 -17.95 5.37
N LYS A 23 14.48 -17.40 5.10
CA LYS A 23 15.75 -18.13 5.27
C LYS A 23 15.98 -18.57 6.72
N CYS A 24 15.65 -17.71 7.69
CA CYS A 24 15.76 -18.05 9.12
C CYS A 24 14.82 -19.19 9.53
N LEU A 25 13.68 -19.31 8.86
CA LEU A 25 12.64 -20.30 9.14
C LEU A 25 12.77 -21.58 8.29
N GLU A 26 13.85 -21.74 7.52
CA GLU A 26 14.07 -22.92 6.70
C GLU A 26 13.95 -24.22 7.52
N PRO A 27 13.24 -25.26 7.02
CA PRO A 27 13.12 -26.52 7.74
C PRO A 27 14.47 -27.16 8.02
N GLU A 28 15.38 -27.10 7.04
CA GLU A 28 16.75 -27.63 7.15
C GLU A 28 17.64 -26.67 7.94
N PRO A 29 18.15 -27.07 9.13
CA PRO A 29 18.93 -26.18 10.00
C PRO A 29 20.20 -25.63 9.35
N ARG A 30 20.83 -26.40 8.44
CA ARG A 30 22.07 -26.00 7.77
C ARG A 30 21.88 -24.89 6.73
N SER A 31 20.66 -24.72 6.24
CA SER A 31 20.30 -23.64 5.30
C SER A 31 19.98 -22.33 6.01
N ARG A 32 19.80 -22.37 7.34
CA ARG A 32 19.54 -21.15 8.13
C ARG A 32 20.82 -20.32 8.24
N PRO A 33 20.71 -18.99 8.12
CA PRO A 33 21.86 -18.11 8.29
C PRO A 33 22.35 -18.11 9.75
N SER A 34 23.64 -17.80 9.94
CA SER A 34 24.16 -17.49 11.27
C SER A 34 23.57 -16.18 11.77
N MET A 35 23.46 -16.02 13.09
CA MET A 35 23.02 -14.73 13.68
C MET A 35 23.92 -13.57 13.24
N LYS A 36 25.21 -13.83 12.98
CA LYS A 36 26.13 -12.84 12.41
C LYS A 36 25.64 -12.35 11.03
N ASP A 37 25.29 -13.26 10.14
CA ASP A 37 24.84 -12.94 8.78
C ASP A 37 23.48 -12.24 8.79
N VAL A 38 22.61 -12.63 9.74
CA VAL A 38 21.31 -11.97 9.98
C VAL A 38 21.53 -10.50 10.35
N LEU A 39 22.40 -10.23 11.32
CA LEU A 39 22.71 -8.87 11.76
C LEU A 39 23.33 -8.03 10.64
N GLU A 40 24.31 -8.58 9.92
CA GLU A 40 24.94 -7.90 8.80
C GLU A 40 23.92 -7.55 7.70
N THR A 41 23.02 -8.48 7.37
CA THR A 41 21.97 -8.24 6.38
C THR A 41 21.01 -7.15 6.86
N LEU A 42 20.59 -7.17 8.12
CA LEU A 42 19.67 -6.16 8.66
C LEU A 42 20.28 -4.76 8.67
N GLN A 43 21.56 -4.65 9.03
CA GLN A 43 22.27 -3.37 9.03
C GLN A 43 22.37 -2.77 7.62
N GLN A 44 22.69 -3.59 6.61
CA GLN A 44 22.69 -3.15 5.21
C GLN A 44 21.30 -2.67 4.74
N LEU A 45 20.23 -3.30 5.22
CA LEU A 45 18.85 -2.91 4.89
C LEU A 45 18.45 -1.58 5.55
N GLU A 46 18.95 -1.31 6.74
CA GLU A 46 18.78 -0.04 7.44
C GLU A 46 19.50 1.09 6.69
N ASP A 47 20.79 0.91 6.36
CA ASP A 47 21.62 1.89 5.63
C ASP A 47 21.06 2.24 4.23
N THR A 48 20.35 1.30 3.61
CA THR A 48 19.72 1.52 2.29
C THR A 48 18.34 2.16 2.37
N SER A 49 17.70 2.14 3.54
CA SER A 49 16.32 2.63 3.73
C SER A 49 16.21 4.14 3.97
N GLU A 50 17.27 4.77 4.47
CA GLU A 50 17.31 6.19 4.88
C GLU A 50 17.04 7.16 3.71
N ARG A 51 17.19 6.70 2.47
CA ARG A 51 17.09 7.53 1.24
C ARG A 51 15.72 7.58 0.57
N THR A 52 14.70 6.86 1.06
CA THR A 52 13.43 6.69 0.31
C THR A 52 12.18 7.20 1.04
N MET A 53 12.32 7.89 2.18
CA MET A 53 11.19 8.55 2.85
C MET A 53 10.74 9.85 2.15
N GLU A 54 10.67 9.86 0.83
CA GLU A 54 9.84 10.84 0.13
C GLU A 54 8.55 10.13 -0.30
N PRO A 55 7.36 10.63 0.12
CA PRO A 55 6.12 10.13 -0.43
C PRO A 55 6.14 10.43 -1.92
N LYS A 56 6.33 9.39 -2.74
CA LYS A 56 6.20 9.47 -4.19
C LYS A 56 4.73 9.71 -4.48
N VAL A 57 4.30 10.97 -4.37
CA VAL A 57 3.04 11.45 -4.94
C VAL A 57 3.17 11.17 -6.43
N ARG A 58 2.62 10.05 -6.88
CA ARG A 58 2.37 9.81 -8.30
C ARG A 58 1.31 10.83 -8.68
N SER A 59 1.76 12.03 -9.03
CA SER A 59 0.93 13.11 -9.55
C SER A 59 0.39 12.63 -10.90
N ASN A 60 -0.78 12.01 -10.87
CA ASN A 60 -1.45 11.48 -12.05
C ASN A 60 -2.26 12.62 -12.70
N ASN A 61 -1.57 13.67 -13.15
CA ASN A 61 -2.17 14.81 -13.84
C ASN A 61 -1.70 14.84 -15.29
N HIS A 62 -2.18 13.89 -16.09
CA HIS A 62 -2.19 14.02 -17.53
C HIS A 62 -3.56 13.60 -18.01
N TRP A 63 -4.54 14.52 -18.04
CA TRP A 63 -5.72 14.46 -18.92
C TRP A 63 -6.43 15.83 -18.93
N ILE A 64 -5.77 16.90 -19.40
CA ILE A 64 -6.50 18.01 -20.02
C ILE A 64 -5.67 18.54 -21.18
N ALA A 65 -6.00 18.08 -22.39
CA ALA A 65 -5.63 18.75 -23.62
C ALA A 65 -6.68 18.46 -24.71
N HIS A 66 -7.50 19.48 -24.99
CA HIS A 66 -8.15 19.80 -26.27
C HIS A 66 -9.23 18.87 -26.87
N GLY A 67 -10.50 19.25 -26.63
CA GLY A 67 -11.45 19.70 -27.67
C GLY A 67 -12.01 18.72 -28.70
N GLN A 68 -13.34 18.53 -28.69
CA GLN A 68 -14.29 18.72 -29.81
C GLN A 68 -15.68 18.15 -29.42
N GLY A 69 -16.75 18.86 -29.74
CA GLY A 69 -18.06 18.73 -29.11
C GLY A 69 -18.92 17.54 -29.52
N GLN A 70 -19.91 17.25 -28.67
CA GLN A 70 -21.31 16.92 -28.98
C GLN A 70 -22.09 16.66 -27.66
N GLU A 71 -23.11 17.46 -27.37
CA GLU A 71 -24.28 17.08 -26.53
C GLU A 71 -25.05 15.99 -27.29
N PRO A 72 -25.70 14.97 -26.66
CA PRO A 72 -26.86 15.24 -25.80
C PRO A 72 -27.25 14.20 -24.70
N LEU A 73 -28.18 14.67 -23.86
CA LEU A 73 -29.22 13.97 -23.08
C LEU A 73 -28.98 13.82 -21.57
N HIS A 74 -29.56 14.78 -20.85
CA HIS A 74 -29.98 14.74 -19.45
C HIS A 74 -30.28 13.33 -18.90
N LEU A 75 -29.29 12.74 -18.22
CA LEU A 75 -29.53 11.68 -17.23
C LEU A 75 -29.59 12.32 -15.84
N ARG A 76 -30.84 12.57 -15.46
CA ARG A 76 -31.39 12.94 -14.15
C ARG A 76 -30.50 12.57 -12.96
N PRO A 77 -30.09 13.53 -12.10
CA PRO A 77 -29.49 13.18 -10.81
C PRO A 77 -30.54 12.49 -9.94
N TYR A 78 -30.17 11.36 -9.35
CA TYR A 78 -31.00 10.57 -8.45
C TYR A 78 -31.39 11.41 -7.23
N SER A 79 -32.58 12.00 -7.29
CA SER A 79 -33.18 12.73 -6.18
C SER A 79 -33.59 11.74 -5.08
N ASN A 80 -32.88 11.82 -3.97
CA ASN A 80 -33.42 11.89 -2.61
C ASN A 80 -34.49 10.86 -2.20
N ARG A 81 -34.17 9.96 -1.26
CA ARG A 81 -35.12 9.63 -0.18
C ARG A 81 -34.40 9.19 1.10
N ARG A 82 -33.96 10.18 1.88
CA ARG A 82 -34.00 10.08 3.34
C ARG A 82 -35.46 9.81 3.73
N ALA A 83 -35.80 8.55 3.94
CA ALA A 83 -37.03 8.11 4.59
C ALA A 83 -36.73 6.87 5.44
N TYR A 84 -35.77 6.99 6.36
CA TYR A 84 -35.84 6.27 7.63
C TYR A 84 -36.62 7.14 8.60
N GLN A 85 -37.90 7.34 8.30
CA GLN A 85 -38.88 7.85 9.25
C GLN A 85 -40.06 6.89 9.21
N ASN A 86 -40.21 6.17 10.33
CA ASN A 86 -41.38 5.44 10.78
C ASN A 86 -41.58 4.03 10.21
N SER A 87 -40.94 3.05 10.86
CA SER A 87 -41.49 1.69 11.02
C SER A 87 -42.25 1.59 12.35
N PRO A 88 -43.24 0.67 12.47
CA PRO A 88 -44.44 0.88 13.27
C PRO A 88 -44.42 0.33 14.70
N ARG A 89 -45.29 0.96 15.50
CA ARG A 89 -45.94 0.56 16.77
C ARG A 89 -45.61 -0.81 17.35
N ASP A 90 -45.17 -0.79 18.61
CA ASP A 90 -45.93 -1.31 19.76
C ASP A 90 -46.10 -0.18 20.78
#